data_AF-A0A803KWC5-F1
#
_entry.id   AF-A0A803KWC5-F1
#
_cell.length_a   1.000
_cell.length_b   1.000
_cell.length_c   1.000
_cell.angle_alpha   90.00
_cell.angle_beta   90.00
_cell.angle_gamma   90.00
#
_symmetry.space_group_name_H-M   'P 1'
#
loop_
_entity.id
_entity.type
_entity.pdbx_description
1 polymer ?
#
loop_
_entity_poly.entity_id
_entity_poly.type
_entity_poly.pdbx_seq_one_letter_code
_entity_poly.pdbx_strand_id
1 'polypeptide(L)'
;MKKLMGNDELLFIKSYKKIINTIVIYSMIIATFMQIYGHAVEFPEKGKVPAFIVFGDSIVDPGNNNYIATIGRADFPPYGRDFPGGVATGRYSNGKIPSDFFAEELGIKEFVPPYLDPKLNISDLLTGVSFAFGAAGYDPDSAKLANVRTLQDQLNLFRGYIKELKDAVGENTTSTIISKSVYLVCAGSNDITNTYFSLPFARLHYKNVSAYTSAMVNWASSFVQELYALGARRIGVISAPPCGCLPSQRTLHGGLFRSCVKDENDASILFNNKLFTELGSLNQKLVGSRFVYLDIYNPLLDLINNPSQSGNNNYLATSGRANFPPYGRDFPGGVATGRFSNGKVPSDFIAEELGIKEFVPPYLDPKLNISDLLTGVSFAFGAAGYDPTSAKLAVSIHLLPLLRIHLS
;
A
#
# COMPACT_ATOMS: atom_id res chain seq x y z
N MET A 1 45.21 -36.17 -33.10
CA MET A 1 45.06 -35.33 -31.88
C MET A 1 44.82 -36.10 -30.58
N LYS A 2 44.24 -37.31 -30.55
CA LYS A 2 44.03 -38.08 -29.30
C LYS A 2 45.26 -38.85 -28.75
N LYS A 3 46.42 -38.77 -29.40
CA LYS A 3 47.63 -39.57 -29.05
C LYS A 3 48.78 -38.75 -28.46
N LEU A 4 48.55 -37.48 -28.11
CA LEU A 4 49.59 -36.54 -27.66
C LEU A 4 49.22 -35.79 -26.36
N MET A 5 48.15 -36.18 -25.68
CA MET A 5 47.71 -35.50 -24.45
C MET A 5 47.87 -36.45 -23.27
N GLY A 6 48.61 -36.03 -22.24
CA GLY A 6 48.81 -36.79 -21.01
C GLY A 6 47.49 -37.03 -20.27
N ASN A 7 47.42 -38.09 -19.44
CA ASN A 7 46.20 -38.43 -18.69
C ASN A 7 45.65 -37.25 -17.87
N ASP A 8 46.53 -36.36 -17.38
CA ASP A 8 46.17 -35.17 -16.62
C ASP A 8 45.50 -34.08 -17.48
N GLU A 9 45.93 -33.89 -18.73
CA GLU A 9 45.26 -32.97 -19.66
C GLU A 9 43.88 -33.48 -20.09
N LEU A 10 43.74 -34.81 -20.22
CA LEU A 10 42.45 -35.43 -20.54
C LEU A 10 41.45 -35.30 -19.37
N LEU A 11 41.94 -35.40 -18.13
CA LEU A 11 41.18 -35.13 -16.90
C LEU A 11 40.81 -33.64 -16.79
N PHE A 12 41.73 -32.74 -17.11
CA PHE A 12 41.49 -31.30 -17.14
C PHE A 12 40.38 -30.94 -18.13
N ILE A 13 40.43 -31.46 -19.37
CA ILE A 13 39.39 -31.22 -20.39
C ILE A 13 38.03 -31.81 -19.98
N LYS A 14 37.99 -33.00 -19.37
CA LYS A 14 36.75 -33.60 -18.87
C LYS A 14 36.15 -32.77 -17.73
N SER A 15 36.98 -32.29 -16.82
CA SER A 15 36.57 -31.39 -15.73
C SER A 15 36.03 -30.06 -16.29
N TYR A 16 36.73 -29.48 -17.26
CA TYR A 16 36.34 -28.23 -17.90
C TYR A 16 35.01 -28.35 -18.67
N LYS A 17 34.79 -29.45 -19.40
CA LYS A 17 33.49 -29.73 -20.05
C LYS A 17 32.37 -29.93 -19.05
N LYS A 18 32.63 -30.56 -17.90
CA LYS A 18 31.64 -30.73 -16.84
C LYS A 18 31.27 -29.39 -16.21
N ILE A 19 32.25 -28.52 -15.95
CA ILE A 19 32.04 -27.15 -15.45
C ILE A 19 31.22 -26.33 -16.45
N ILE A 20 31.58 -26.34 -17.74
CA ILE A 20 30.82 -25.64 -18.78
C ILE A 20 29.37 -26.14 -18.84
N ASN A 21 29.16 -27.46 -18.86
CA ASN A 21 27.81 -28.02 -18.89
C ASN A 21 27.00 -27.65 -17.64
N THR A 22 27.62 -27.63 -16.46
CA THR A 22 26.95 -27.17 -15.22
C THR A 22 26.59 -25.69 -15.29
N ILE A 23 27.48 -24.83 -15.81
CA ILE A 23 27.20 -23.39 -16.01
C ILE A 23 26.05 -23.19 -17.00
N VAL A 24 26.05 -23.90 -18.13
CA VAL A 24 24.99 -23.79 -19.14
C VAL A 24 23.63 -24.21 -18.58
N ILE A 25 23.58 -25.31 -17.82
CA ILE A 25 22.35 -25.77 -17.17
C ILE A 25 21.86 -24.75 -16.14
N TYR A 26 22.75 -24.21 -15.31
CA TYR A 26 22.39 -23.17 -14.33
C TYR A 26 21.89 -21.90 -15.01
N SER A 27 22.53 -21.47 -16.10
CA SER A 27 22.10 -20.31 -16.90
C SER A 27 20.74 -20.55 -17.55
N MET A 28 20.44 -21.76 -18.03
CA MET A 28 19.13 -22.12 -18.57
C MET A 28 18.05 -22.14 -17.49
N ILE A 29 18.35 -22.66 -16.29
CA ILE A 29 17.45 -22.64 -15.13
C ILE A 29 17.19 -21.21 -14.68
N ILE A 30 18.22 -20.37 -14.59
CA ILE A 30 18.08 -18.93 -14.27
C ILE A 30 17.26 -18.22 -15.35
N ALA A 31 17.47 -18.51 -16.63
CA ALA A 31 16.70 -17.92 -17.72
C ALA A 31 15.22 -18.35 -17.70
N THR A 32 14.92 -19.61 -17.38
CA THR A 32 13.53 -20.07 -17.18
C THR A 32 12.91 -19.50 -15.91
N PHE A 33 13.67 -19.36 -14.82
CA PHE A 33 13.22 -18.65 -13.62
C PHE A 33 12.94 -17.17 -13.92
N MET A 34 13.78 -16.53 -14.72
CA MET A 34 13.58 -15.15 -15.19
C MET A 34 12.40 -15.04 -16.16
N GLN A 35 12.07 -16.05 -16.95
CA GLN A 35 10.85 -16.06 -17.78
C GLN A 35 9.58 -16.31 -16.96
N ILE A 36 9.62 -17.20 -15.96
CA ILE A 36 8.46 -17.53 -15.11
C ILE A 36 8.17 -16.39 -14.11
N TYR A 37 9.20 -15.68 -13.65
CA TYR A 37 9.07 -14.67 -12.60
C TYR A 37 9.43 -13.23 -13.03
N GLY A 38 9.97 -13.01 -14.23
CA GLY A 38 10.44 -11.70 -14.74
C GLY A 38 9.37 -10.88 -15.45
N HIS A 39 8.11 -11.18 -15.22
CA HIS A 39 6.99 -10.32 -15.60
C HIS A 39 6.91 -9.15 -14.60
N ALA A 40 7.69 -8.09 -14.83
CA ALA A 40 7.77 -6.85 -14.02
C ALA A 40 6.63 -5.86 -14.32
N VAL A 41 5.96 -5.27 -13.32
CA VAL A 41 4.74 -4.49 -13.58
C VAL A 41 4.95 -3.35 -14.53
N GLU A 42 4.24 -3.43 -15.65
CA GLU A 42 3.98 -2.26 -16.45
C GLU A 42 2.64 -1.70 -15.98
N PHE A 43 2.66 -0.71 -15.09
CA PHE A 43 1.45 0.12 -14.93
C PHE A 43 1.00 0.59 -16.32
N PRO A 44 -0.31 0.66 -16.60
CA PRO A 44 -0.77 1.20 -17.87
C PRO A 44 -0.13 2.57 -18.08
N GLU A 45 0.40 2.84 -19.29
CA GLU A 45 1.02 4.13 -19.59
C GLU A 45 0.09 5.28 -19.16
N LYS A 46 0.68 6.33 -18.56
CA LYS A 46 -0.03 7.54 -18.14
C LYS A 46 -0.94 8.02 -19.28
N GLY A 47 -2.23 8.20 -18.97
CA GLY A 47 -3.25 8.62 -19.95
C GLY A 47 -3.96 7.50 -20.72
N LYS A 48 -3.64 6.22 -20.50
CA LYS A 48 -4.37 5.08 -21.11
C LYS A 48 -5.50 4.49 -20.26
N VAL A 49 -5.64 4.93 -19.01
CA VAL A 49 -6.74 4.51 -18.12
C VAL A 49 -7.81 5.61 -18.08
N PRO A 50 -9.05 5.36 -18.54
CA PRO A 50 -10.09 6.37 -18.58
C PRO A 50 -10.54 6.80 -17.17
N ALA A 51 -10.73 5.84 -16.26
CA ALA A 51 -11.17 6.13 -14.90
C ALA A 51 -10.57 5.18 -13.86
N PHE A 52 -10.49 5.67 -12.63
CA PHE A 52 -10.14 4.89 -11.45
C PHE A 52 -11.31 4.89 -10.46
N ILE A 53 -11.86 3.70 -10.21
CA ILE A 53 -13.10 3.51 -9.47
C ILE A 53 -12.81 2.73 -8.19
N VAL A 54 -13.26 3.24 -7.05
CA VAL A 54 -12.81 2.75 -5.74
C VAL A 54 -14.00 2.28 -4.90
N PHE A 55 -13.84 1.16 -4.21
CA PHE A 55 -14.80 0.57 -3.29
C PHE A 55 -14.10 0.15 -2.00
N GLY A 56 -14.82 0.15 -0.88
CA GLY A 56 -14.24 -0.33 0.36
C GLY A 56 -14.63 0.42 1.61
N ASP A 57 -13.69 0.44 2.54
CA ASP A 57 -13.81 1.00 3.87
C ASP A 57 -13.05 2.33 4.05
N SER A 58 -12.78 2.70 5.31
CA SER A 58 -12.12 3.94 5.71
C SER A 58 -10.73 4.14 5.12
N ILE A 59 -10.03 3.05 4.75
CA ILE A 59 -8.70 3.13 4.14
C ILE A 59 -8.76 3.88 2.79
N VAL A 60 -9.91 3.82 2.11
CA VAL A 60 -10.09 4.39 0.76
C VAL A 60 -11.34 5.28 0.64
N ASP A 61 -11.91 5.73 1.77
CA ASP A 61 -13.04 6.67 1.82
C ASP A 61 -12.55 8.13 1.79
N PRO A 62 -12.84 8.90 0.74
CA PRO A 62 -12.48 10.30 0.65
C PRO A 62 -13.47 11.26 1.33
N GLY A 63 -14.61 10.75 1.83
CA GLY A 63 -15.60 11.53 2.57
C GLY A 63 -17.07 11.18 2.29
N ASN A 64 -17.41 10.00 1.77
CA ASN A 64 -18.81 9.61 1.55
C ASN A 64 -19.62 9.60 2.85
N ASN A 65 -18.98 9.23 3.98
CA ASN A 65 -19.61 9.22 5.30
C ASN A 65 -20.13 10.60 5.76
N ASN A 66 -19.65 11.71 5.18
CA ASN A 66 -20.12 13.05 5.52
C ASN A 66 -21.56 13.29 5.07
N TYR A 67 -22.03 12.55 4.06
CA TYR A 67 -23.34 12.73 3.42
C TYR A 67 -24.43 11.80 3.98
N ILE A 68 -24.12 11.04 5.03
CA ILE A 68 -25.07 10.13 5.69
C ILE A 68 -25.02 10.32 7.21
N ALA A 69 -26.09 9.93 7.90
CA ALA A 69 -26.12 9.95 9.37
C ALA A 69 -25.34 8.76 9.94
N THR A 70 -24.10 9.00 10.37
CA THR A 70 -23.21 7.97 10.95
C THR A 70 -22.34 8.58 12.05
N ILE A 71 -21.91 7.74 12.99
CA ILE A 71 -20.91 8.09 13.99
C ILE A 71 -19.48 7.99 13.46
N GLY A 72 -19.28 7.29 12.34
CA GLY A 72 -17.98 7.10 11.72
C GLY A 72 -17.69 8.20 10.71
N ARG A 73 -17.61 9.48 11.11
CA ARG A 73 -17.13 10.54 10.21
C ARG A 73 -15.67 10.88 10.48
N ALA A 74 -15.02 11.51 9.51
CA ALA A 74 -13.65 12.02 9.62
C ALA A 74 -13.55 13.47 9.10
N ASP A 75 -14.62 14.24 9.28
CA ASP A 75 -14.79 15.64 8.88
C ASP A 75 -14.42 16.63 10.01
N PHE A 76 -13.56 16.22 10.94
CA PHE A 76 -13.14 17.00 12.10
C PHE A 76 -11.63 16.82 12.40
N PRO A 77 -10.99 17.74 13.14
CA PRO A 77 -9.58 17.60 13.51
C PRO A 77 -9.30 16.34 14.35
N PRO A 78 -8.16 15.65 14.17
CA PRO A 78 -6.99 16.09 13.42
C PRO A 78 -7.00 15.75 11.91
N TYR A 79 -8.08 15.15 11.40
CA TYR A 79 -8.16 14.76 9.98
C TYR A 79 -8.01 15.97 9.04
N GLY A 80 -7.38 15.76 7.89
CA GLY A 80 -7.19 16.79 6.88
C GLY A 80 -6.17 17.89 7.20
N ARG A 81 -5.42 17.81 8.32
CA ARG A 81 -4.40 18.80 8.71
C ARG A 81 -3.38 19.10 7.60
N ASP A 82 -2.96 18.06 6.90
CA ASP A 82 -1.96 18.08 5.83
C ASP A 82 -2.61 18.06 4.43
N PHE A 83 -3.95 18.09 4.34
CA PHE A 83 -4.70 18.22 3.10
C PHE A 83 -4.67 19.68 2.62
N PRO A 84 -4.75 19.97 1.30
CA PRO A 84 -4.79 21.35 0.82
C PRO A 84 -5.79 22.23 1.59
N GLY A 85 -5.28 23.32 2.17
CA GLY A 85 -6.07 24.24 2.99
C GLY A 85 -6.33 23.79 4.43
N GLY A 86 -5.78 22.66 4.88
CA GLY A 86 -5.97 22.14 6.24
C GLY A 86 -7.39 21.68 6.54
N VAL A 87 -8.12 21.24 5.51
CA VAL A 87 -9.56 20.92 5.60
C VAL A 87 -9.78 19.42 5.79
N ALA A 88 -10.58 19.07 6.80
CA ALA A 88 -11.06 17.72 7.03
C ALA A 88 -12.12 17.35 5.99
N THR A 89 -11.75 16.64 4.93
CA THR A 89 -12.69 16.26 3.86
C THR A 89 -13.55 15.04 4.17
N GLY A 90 -13.35 14.37 5.32
CA GLY A 90 -13.90 13.03 5.57
C GLY A 90 -12.92 11.89 5.23
N ARG A 91 -11.69 12.21 4.81
CA ARG A 91 -10.60 11.23 4.70
C ARG A 91 -10.12 10.80 6.09
N TYR A 92 -9.97 9.50 6.32
CA TYR A 92 -9.39 8.94 7.56
C TYR A 92 -7.85 9.08 7.60
N SER A 93 -7.36 10.25 7.22
CA SER A 93 -5.95 10.60 7.12
C SER A 93 -5.79 12.10 7.36
N ASN A 94 -4.57 12.54 7.62
CA ASN A 94 -4.27 13.97 7.66
C ASN A 94 -4.20 14.58 6.25
N GLY A 95 -4.08 13.77 5.19
CA GLY A 95 -3.98 14.24 3.82
C GLY A 95 -4.49 13.19 2.85
N LYS A 96 -3.68 12.84 1.85
CA LYS A 96 -3.99 11.79 0.88
C LYS A 96 -4.24 10.44 1.54
N ILE A 97 -5.15 9.69 0.95
CA ILE A 97 -5.44 8.28 1.26
C ILE A 97 -4.89 7.38 0.14
N PRO A 98 -4.65 6.07 0.35
CA PRO A 98 -4.13 5.15 -0.65
C PRO A 98 -4.71 5.29 -2.07
N SER A 99 -6.01 5.50 -2.21
CA SER A 99 -6.64 5.70 -3.53
C SER A 99 -6.16 6.94 -4.28
N ASP A 100 -5.81 8.01 -3.57
CA ASP A 100 -5.27 9.24 -4.18
C ASP A 100 -3.91 8.94 -4.84
N PHE A 101 -3.02 8.23 -4.13
CA PHE A 101 -1.71 7.83 -4.66
C PHE A 101 -1.82 6.92 -5.91
N PHE A 102 -2.78 5.99 -5.92
CA PHE A 102 -3.03 5.17 -7.12
C PHE A 102 -3.53 6.01 -8.29
N ALA A 103 -4.45 6.95 -8.05
CA ALA A 103 -4.97 7.81 -9.11
C ALA A 103 -3.89 8.73 -9.70
N GLU A 104 -2.98 9.25 -8.88
CA GLU A 104 -1.83 10.04 -9.31
C GLU A 104 -0.84 9.25 -10.15
N GLU A 105 -0.50 8.03 -9.71
CA GLU A 105 0.44 7.17 -10.44
C GLU A 105 -0.11 6.80 -11.82
N LEU A 106 -1.42 6.57 -11.91
CA LEU A 106 -2.14 6.35 -13.17
C LEU A 106 -2.26 7.62 -14.03
N GLY A 107 -1.91 8.79 -13.49
CA GLY A 107 -2.00 10.09 -14.17
C GLY A 107 -3.44 10.57 -14.39
N ILE A 108 -4.38 10.16 -13.54
CA ILE A 108 -5.81 10.46 -13.69
C ILE A 108 -6.18 11.75 -12.94
N LYS A 109 -5.88 11.81 -11.65
CA LYS A 109 -6.21 12.95 -10.78
C LYS A 109 -5.40 12.89 -9.49
N GLU A 110 -5.24 14.04 -8.85
CA GLU A 110 -4.55 14.14 -7.57
C GLU A 110 -5.38 13.62 -6.39
N PHE A 111 -6.69 13.86 -6.40
CA PHE A 111 -7.60 13.46 -5.33
C PHE A 111 -8.81 12.76 -5.91
N VAL A 112 -9.10 11.55 -5.43
CA VAL A 112 -10.31 10.82 -5.80
C VAL A 112 -11.48 11.37 -4.97
N PRO A 113 -12.56 11.88 -5.59
CA PRO A 113 -13.67 12.46 -4.83
C PRO A 113 -14.68 11.39 -4.37
N PRO A 114 -15.45 11.65 -3.30
CA PRO A 114 -16.54 10.78 -2.87
C PRO A 114 -17.75 10.91 -3.81
N TYR A 115 -18.34 9.78 -4.22
CA TYR A 115 -19.51 9.77 -5.11
C TYR A 115 -20.72 10.53 -4.57
N LEU A 116 -20.89 10.62 -3.24
CA LEU A 116 -22.01 11.36 -2.64
C LEU A 116 -21.80 12.87 -2.57
N ASP A 117 -20.66 13.41 -3.02
CA ASP A 117 -20.44 14.86 -3.03
C ASP A 117 -21.39 15.55 -4.04
N PRO A 118 -22.31 16.43 -3.59
CA PRO A 118 -23.25 17.11 -4.48
C PRO A 118 -22.56 18.10 -5.43
N LYS A 119 -21.27 18.39 -5.24
CA LYS A 119 -20.47 19.27 -6.11
C LYS A 119 -19.81 18.52 -7.26
N LEU A 120 -19.94 17.20 -7.33
CA LEU A 120 -19.43 16.43 -8.47
C LEU A 120 -20.02 16.93 -9.77
N ASN A 121 -19.15 17.05 -10.77
CA ASN A 121 -19.57 17.30 -12.14
C ASN A 121 -19.28 16.08 -13.01
N ILE A 122 -19.78 16.09 -14.25
CA ILE A 122 -19.62 14.95 -15.15
C ILE A 122 -18.16 14.62 -15.46
N SER A 123 -17.24 15.59 -15.45
CA SER A 123 -15.81 15.32 -15.70
C SER A 123 -15.15 14.54 -14.56
N ASP A 124 -15.62 14.73 -13.33
CA ASP A 124 -15.22 13.92 -12.18
C ASP A 124 -15.69 12.48 -12.35
N LEU A 125 -16.95 12.30 -12.75
CA LEU A 125 -17.52 10.98 -13.00
C LEU A 125 -16.78 10.26 -14.14
N LEU A 126 -16.51 10.94 -15.26
CA LEU A 126 -15.81 10.34 -16.41
C LEU A 126 -14.40 9.83 -16.10
N THR A 127 -13.76 10.38 -15.05
CA THR A 127 -12.41 10.00 -14.60
C THR A 127 -12.42 9.14 -13.32
N GLY A 128 -13.61 8.83 -12.80
CA GLY A 128 -13.81 7.90 -11.68
C GLY A 128 -13.86 8.55 -10.30
N VAL A 129 -14.54 7.86 -9.39
CA VAL A 129 -14.88 8.33 -8.03
C VAL A 129 -14.73 7.17 -7.03
N SER A 130 -14.80 7.49 -5.74
CA SER A 130 -14.88 6.47 -4.68
C SER A 130 -16.31 6.26 -4.20
N PHE A 131 -16.72 5.00 -4.15
CA PHE A 131 -17.93 4.50 -3.51
C PHE A 131 -17.66 3.95 -2.10
N ALA A 132 -16.44 4.07 -1.58
CA ALA A 132 -16.08 3.54 -0.27
C ALA A 132 -16.76 4.31 0.87
N PHE A 133 -17.07 3.60 1.97
CA PHE A 133 -17.66 4.16 3.18
C PHE A 133 -16.87 3.66 4.38
N GLY A 134 -16.37 4.56 5.22
CA GLY A 134 -15.69 4.20 6.46
C GLY A 134 -16.50 3.24 7.33
N ALA A 135 -15.81 2.30 7.99
CA ALA A 135 -16.39 1.19 8.77
C ALA A 135 -17.10 0.08 7.95
N ALA A 136 -17.20 0.19 6.63
CA ALA A 136 -17.72 -0.90 5.81
C ALA A 136 -16.80 -2.14 5.84
N GLY A 137 -17.36 -3.27 5.45
CA GLY A 137 -16.64 -4.54 5.35
C GLY A 137 -17.36 -5.50 4.41
N TYR A 138 -16.78 -6.67 4.15
CA TYR A 138 -17.43 -7.69 3.34
C TYR A 138 -18.62 -8.29 4.07
N ASP A 139 -18.53 -8.41 5.39
CA ASP A 139 -19.65 -8.75 6.26
C ASP A 139 -20.63 -7.56 6.35
N PRO A 140 -21.89 -7.72 5.94
CA PRO A 140 -22.89 -6.65 6.04
C PRO A 140 -23.12 -6.16 7.46
N ASP A 141 -22.87 -6.97 8.48
CA ASP A 141 -23.04 -6.57 9.88
C ASP A 141 -21.99 -5.53 10.30
N SER A 142 -20.80 -5.53 9.71
CA SER A 142 -19.76 -4.50 9.93
C SER A 142 -20.31 -3.10 9.63
N ALA A 143 -20.97 -2.93 8.49
CA ALA A 143 -21.55 -1.66 8.09
C ALA A 143 -22.73 -1.23 8.98
N LYS A 144 -23.53 -2.19 9.46
CA LYS A 144 -24.67 -1.91 10.34
C LYS A 144 -24.24 -1.31 11.68
N LEU A 145 -23.10 -1.73 12.24
CA LEU A 145 -22.59 -1.22 13.52
C LEU A 145 -22.37 0.31 13.51
N ALA A 146 -21.90 0.85 12.39
CA ALA A 146 -21.63 2.26 12.24
C ALA A 146 -22.74 3.02 11.49
N ASN A 147 -23.83 2.34 11.12
CA ASN A 147 -24.88 2.88 10.25
C ASN A 147 -24.31 3.45 8.92
N VAL A 148 -23.48 2.67 8.23
CA VAL A 148 -22.88 3.03 6.94
C VAL A 148 -23.35 2.10 5.83
N ARG A 149 -22.93 2.37 4.58
CA ARG A 149 -23.32 1.57 3.41
C ARG A 149 -22.53 0.27 3.33
N THR A 150 -23.24 -0.84 3.14
CA THR A 150 -22.63 -2.16 2.88
C THR A 150 -21.92 -2.17 1.52
N LEU A 151 -21.03 -3.12 1.25
CA LEU A 151 -20.46 -3.26 -0.11
C LEU A 151 -21.55 -3.48 -1.18
N GLN A 152 -22.67 -4.14 -0.84
CA GLN A 152 -23.79 -4.27 -1.78
C GLN A 152 -24.43 -2.91 -2.09
N ASP A 153 -24.56 -2.04 -1.11
CA ASP A 153 -25.03 -0.67 -1.33
C ASP A 153 -24.03 0.13 -2.19
N GLN A 154 -22.73 -0.07 -2.01
CA GLN A 154 -21.71 0.55 -2.87
C GLN A 154 -21.84 0.08 -4.33
N LEU A 155 -22.16 -1.21 -4.57
CA LEU A 155 -22.51 -1.70 -5.92
C LEU A 155 -23.78 -1.06 -6.47
N ASN A 156 -24.79 -0.80 -5.62
CA ASN A 156 -26.01 -0.11 -6.05
C ASN A 156 -25.73 1.33 -6.46
N LEU A 157 -24.88 2.04 -5.71
CA LEU A 157 -24.39 3.37 -6.09
C LEU A 157 -23.62 3.32 -7.41
N PHE A 158 -22.79 2.30 -7.62
CA PHE A 158 -22.07 2.11 -8.88
C PHE A 158 -23.01 1.83 -10.07
N ARG A 159 -24.10 1.08 -9.88
CA ARG A 159 -25.15 0.92 -10.91
C ARG A 159 -25.80 2.27 -11.26
N GLY A 160 -26.03 3.13 -10.27
CA GLY A 160 -26.49 4.51 -10.47
C GLY A 160 -25.49 5.34 -11.27
N TYR A 161 -24.22 5.31 -10.90
CA TYR A 161 -23.13 5.94 -11.63
C TYR A 161 -23.03 5.49 -13.09
N ILE A 162 -23.15 4.18 -13.37
CA ILE A 162 -23.16 3.68 -14.75
C ILE A 162 -24.32 4.31 -15.54
N LYS A 163 -25.50 4.44 -14.93
CA LYS A 163 -26.66 5.08 -15.56
C LYS A 163 -26.36 6.56 -15.87
N GLU A 164 -25.81 7.30 -14.91
CA GLU A 164 -25.42 8.71 -15.11
C GLU A 164 -24.40 8.87 -16.26
N LEU A 165 -23.41 7.97 -16.34
CA LEU A 165 -22.48 7.96 -17.47
C LEU A 165 -23.19 7.67 -18.81
N LYS A 166 -24.12 6.70 -18.84
CA LYS A 166 -24.89 6.40 -20.05
C LYS A 166 -25.70 7.61 -20.52
N ASP A 167 -26.33 8.32 -19.59
CA ASP A 167 -27.13 9.50 -19.88
C ASP A 167 -26.25 10.66 -20.41
N ALA A 168 -25.00 10.76 -19.94
CA ALA A 168 -24.08 11.84 -20.31
C ALA A 168 -23.29 11.60 -21.61
N VAL A 169 -22.79 10.38 -21.84
CA VAL A 169 -21.86 10.08 -22.95
C VAL A 169 -22.29 8.91 -23.83
N GLY A 170 -23.48 8.35 -23.58
CA GLY A 170 -24.03 7.23 -24.33
C GLY A 170 -23.47 5.87 -23.92
N GLU A 171 -24.15 4.81 -24.38
CA GLU A 171 -23.88 3.44 -23.95
C GLU A 171 -22.51 2.91 -24.39
N ASN A 172 -22.11 3.14 -25.65
CA ASN A 172 -20.83 2.65 -26.18
C ASN A 172 -19.63 3.26 -25.45
N THR A 173 -19.66 4.58 -25.23
CA THR A 173 -18.60 5.29 -24.50
C THR A 173 -18.54 4.82 -23.05
N THR A 174 -19.69 4.68 -22.40
CA THR A 174 -19.77 4.17 -21.02
C THR A 174 -19.20 2.77 -20.92
N SER A 175 -19.57 1.86 -21.83
CA SER A 175 -19.03 0.49 -21.87
C SER A 175 -17.51 0.48 -22.03
N THR A 176 -16.97 1.39 -22.85
CA THR A 176 -15.53 1.57 -23.01
C THR A 176 -14.87 2.06 -21.73
N ILE A 177 -15.43 3.09 -21.08
CA ILE A 177 -14.93 3.59 -19.79
C ILE A 177 -14.92 2.46 -18.76
N ILE A 178 -16.05 1.78 -18.55
CA ILE A 178 -16.19 0.75 -17.52
C ILE A 178 -15.24 -0.44 -17.77
N SER A 179 -15.15 -0.93 -19.00
CA SER A 179 -14.29 -2.09 -19.33
C SER A 179 -12.80 -1.77 -19.34
N LYS A 180 -12.43 -0.53 -19.67
CA LYS A 180 -11.05 -0.06 -19.68
C LYS A 180 -10.66 0.65 -18.39
N SER A 181 -11.50 0.79 -17.37
CA SER A 181 -11.10 1.40 -16.10
C SER A 181 -10.25 0.47 -15.23
N VAL A 182 -9.65 1.02 -14.18
CA VAL A 182 -9.03 0.25 -13.09
C VAL A 182 -9.88 0.42 -11.84
N TYR A 183 -10.05 -0.67 -11.11
CA TYR A 183 -10.88 -0.75 -9.91
C TYR A 183 -10.03 -1.10 -8.70
N LEU A 184 -10.30 -0.49 -7.56
CA LEU A 184 -9.68 -0.83 -6.28
C LEU A 184 -10.75 -1.22 -5.26
N VAL A 185 -10.55 -2.35 -4.58
CA VAL A 185 -11.42 -2.84 -3.50
C VAL A 185 -10.59 -3.00 -2.23
N CYS A 186 -11.00 -2.35 -1.14
CA CYS A 186 -10.31 -2.43 0.15
C CYS A 186 -11.31 -2.63 1.29
N ALA A 187 -11.42 -3.85 1.81
CA ALA A 187 -12.35 -4.18 2.89
C ALA A 187 -11.86 -5.41 3.66
N GLY A 188 -12.50 -5.70 4.80
CA GLY A 188 -12.26 -6.90 5.60
C GLY A 188 -11.57 -6.64 6.95
N SER A 189 -10.94 -5.48 7.11
CA SER A 189 -10.33 -5.10 8.40
C SER A 189 -11.40 -4.95 9.50
N ASN A 190 -12.54 -4.32 9.19
CA ASN A 190 -13.68 -4.16 10.08
C ASN A 190 -14.37 -5.49 10.40
N ASP A 191 -14.43 -6.41 9.44
CA ASP A 191 -15.02 -7.75 9.64
C ASP A 191 -14.26 -8.54 10.71
N ILE A 192 -12.93 -8.54 10.60
CA ILE A 192 -12.07 -9.19 11.60
C ILE A 192 -12.23 -8.48 12.93
N THR A 193 -11.92 -7.18 12.96
CA THR A 193 -11.76 -6.47 14.23
C THR A 193 -13.07 -6.12 14.92
N ASN A 194 -13.95 -5.40 14.26
CA ASN A 194 -15.16 -4.83 14.84
C ASN A 194 -16.31 -5.83 14.88
N THR A 195 -16.37 -6.76 13.91
CA THR A 195 -17.46 -7.73 13.84
C THR A 195 -17.08 -9.03 14.56
N TYR A 196 -16.11 -9.79 14.06
CA TYR A 196 -15.77 -11.10 14.63
C TYR A 196 -15.11 -11.03 16.01
N PHE A 197 -14.11 -10.16 16.18
CA PHE A 197 -13.38 -10.09 17.45
C PHE A 197 -14.06 -9.21 18.50
N SER A 198 -14.84 -8.19 18.12
CA SER A 198 -15.47 -7.28 19.08
C SER A 198 -16.95 -7.59 19.40
N LEU A 199 -17.70 -8.31 18.54
CA LEU A 199 -19.08 -8.71 18.84
C LEU A 199 -19.18 -10.17 19.32
N PRO A 200 -19.77 -10.43 20.51
CA PRO A 200 -20.03 -11.78 20.98
C PRO A 200 -20.92 -12.60 20.03
N PHE A 201 -21.92 -11.97 19.40
CA PHE A 201 -22.88 -12.65 18.53
C PHE A 201 -22.23 -13.24 17.27
N ALA A 202 -21.27 -12.55 16.66
CA ALA A 202 -20.55 -13.07 15.50
C ALA A 202 -19.77 -14.35 15.86
N ARG A 203 -19.07 -14.37 17.00
CA ARG A 203 -18.36 -15.58 17.47
C ARG A 203 -19.27 -16.74 17.82
N LEU A 204 -20.51 -16.47 18.24
CA LEU A 204 -21.51 -17.49 18.50
C LEU A 204 -22.14 -18.05 17.21
N HIS A 205 -22.28 -17.21 16.18
CA HIS A 205 -22.84 -17.62 14.89
C HIS A 205 -21.88 -18.52 14.09
N TYR A 206 -20.57 -18.27 14.17
CA TYR A 206 -19.57 -19.01 13.43
C TYR A 206 -18.81 -20.01 14.31
N LYS A 207 -18.72 -21.26 13.85
CA LYS A 207 -18.03 -22.35 14.57
C LYS A 207 -16.60 -22.01 15.00
N ASN A 208 -15.86 -21.26 14.18
CA ASN A 208 -14.50 -20.78 14.45
C ASN A 208 -14.10 -19.71 13.42
N VAL A 209 -12.91 -19.12 13.62
CA VAL A 209 -12.35 -18.08 12.75
C VAL A 209 -12.12 -18.54 11.31
N SER A 210 -11.87 -19.84 11.10
CA SER A 210 -11.77 -20.37 9.74
C SER A 210 -13.13 -20.36 9.02
N ALA A 211 -14.22 -20.72 9.69
CA ALA A 211 -15.55 -20.61 9.09
C ALA A 211 -15.90 -19.16 8.74
N TYR A 212 -15.58 -18.21 9.63
CA TYR A 212 -15.83 -16.78 9.38
C TYR A 212 -15.02 -16.24 8.20
N THR A 213 -13.70 -16.48 8.18
CA THR A 213 -12.84 -16.04 7.07
C THR A 213 -13.20 -16.69 5.73
N SER A 214 -13.80 -17.89 5.72
CA SER A 214 -14.38 -18.47 4.50
C SER A 214 -15.64 -17.72 4.05
N ALA A 215 -16.50 -17.28 4.97
CA ALA A 215 -17.64 -16.44 4.64
C ALA A 215 -17.19 -15.08 4.07
N MET A 216 -16.17 -14.45 4.67
CA MET A 216 -15.54 -13.23 4.14
C MET A 216 -15.08 -13.38 2.69
N VAL A 217 -14.42 -14.49 2.37
CA VAL A 217 -13.95 -14.78 1.00
C VAL A 217 -15.12 -15.00 0.05
N ASN A 218 -16.20 -15.65 0.49
CA ASN A 218 -17.41 -15.81 -0.33
C ASN A 218 -18.02 -14.44 -0.67
N TRP A 219 -18.17 -13.54 0.31
CA TRP A 219 -18.67 -12.19 0.06
C TRP A 219 -17.74 -11.39 -0.85
N ALA A 220 -16.42 -11.48 -0.66
CA ALA A 220 -15.44 -10.84 -1.53
C ALA A 220 -15.50 -11.39 -2.97
N SER A 221 -15.63 -12.70 -3.14
CA SER A 221 -15.77 -13.37 -4.43
C SER A 221 -17.05 -12.94 -5.13
N SER A 222 -18.19 -12.93 -4.43
CA SER A 222 -19.47 -12.44 -4.97
C SER A 222 -19.38 -10.98 -5.42
N PHE A 223 -18.80 -10.11 -4.59
CA PHE A 223 -18.64 -8.68 -4.92
C PHE A 223 -17.81 -8.47 -6.20
N VAL A 224 -16.68 -9.16 -6.31
CA VAL A 224 -15.79 -9.07 -7.48
C VAL A 224 -16.45 -9.66 -8.74
N GLN A 225 -17.22 -10.73 -8.60
CA GLN A 225 -18.01 -11.31 -9.69
C GLN A 225 -19.12 -10.34 -10.16
N GLU A 226 -19.77 -9.62 -9.24
CA GLU A 226 -20.76 -8.60 -9.59
C GLU A 226 -20.12 -7.40 -10.32
N LEU A 227 -18.95 -6.92 -9.88
CA LEU A 227 -18.20 -5.90 -10.63
C LEU A 227 -17.89 -6.38 -12.04
N TYR A 228 -17.43 -7.63 -12.19
CA TYR A 228 -17.18 -8.23 -13.49
C TYR A 228 -18.45 -8.28 -14.35
N ALA A 229 -19.59 -8.69 -13.79
CA ALA A 229 -20.87 -8.73 -14.48
C ALA A 229 -21.33 -7.33 -14.93
N LEU A 230 -20.97 -6.27 -14.18
CA LEU A 230 -21.22 -4.88 -14.53
C LEU A 230 -20.23 -4.31 -15.56
N GLY A 231 -19.23 -5.09 -16.00
CA GLY A 231 -18.32 -4.72 -17.07
C GLY A 231 -16.89 -4.43 -16.63
N ALA A 232 -16.59 -4.43 -15.31
CA ALA A 232 -15.24 -4.23 -14.82
C ALA A 232 -14.31 -5.37 -15.27
N ARG A 233 -13.07 -5.04 -15.66
CA ARG A 233 -12.09 -6.05 -16.13
C ARG A 233 -10.76 -6.02 -15.39
N ARG A 234 -10.38 -4.92 -14.75
CA ARG A 234 -9.08 -4.78 -14.06
C ARG A 234 -9.30 -4.37 -12.61
N ILE A 235 -9.29 -5.34 -11.70
CA ILE A 235 -9.70 -5.13 -10.31
C ILE A 235 -8.55 -5.51 -9.38
N GLY A 236 -8.03 -4.54 -8.63
CA GLY A 236 -7.12 -4.75 -7.52
C GLY A 236 -7.91 -4.93 -6.23
N VAL A 237 -7.60 -5.98 -5.46
CA VAL A 237 -8.22 -6.28 -4.16
C VAL A 237 -7.14 -6.25 -3.10
N ILE A 238 -7.25 -5.30 -2.18
CA ILE A 238 -6.31 -5.10 -1.06
C ILE A 238 -6.57 -6.16 0.02
N SER A 239 -5.49 -6.75 0.52
CA SER A 239 -5.51 -7.71 1.62
C SER A 239 -5.86 -7.05 2.97
N ALA A 240 -6.26 -7.84 3.96
CA ALA A 240 -6.40 -7.33 5.31
C ALA A 240 -5.01 -6.98 5.89
N PRO A 241 -4.85 -5.84 6.60
CA PRO A 241 -3.60 -5.49 7.26
C PRO A 241 -3.34 -6.41 8.48
N PRO A 242 -2.21 -6.24 9.19
CA PRO A 242 -1.99 -6.89 10.49
C PRO A 242 -2.98 -6.36 11.54
N CYS A 243 -4.22 -6.88 11.54
CA CYS A 243 -5.33 -6.31 12.29
C CYS A 243 -5.08 -6.28 13.80
N GLY A 244 -4.43 -7.31 14.34
CA GLY A 244 -4.06 -7.34 15.76
C GLY A 244 -3.01 -6.30 16.15
N CYS A 245 -2.32 -5.70 15.19
CA CYS A 245 -1.38 -4.60 15.41
C CYS A 245 -2.01 -3.21 15.26
N LEU A 246 -3.29 -3.10 14.90
CA LEU A 246 -3.96 -1.81 14.83
C LEU A 246 -4.01 -1.15 16.22
N PRO A 247 -3.85 0.18 16.33
CA PRO A 247 -3.78 0.85 17.63
C PRO A 247 -4.96 0.57 18.56
N SER A 248 -6.18 0.49 18.01
CA SER A 248 -7.39 0.15 18.77
C SER A 248 -7.32 -1.27 19.34
N GLN A 249 -6.91 -2.24 18.53
CA GLN A 249 -6.86 -3.65 18.93
C GLN A 249 -5.75 -3.92 19.93
N ARG A 250 -4.59 -3.28 19.76
CA ARG A 250 -3.52 -3.27 20.76
C ARG A 250 -3.99 -2.68 22.10
N THR A 251 -4.86 -1.67 22.07
CA THR A 251 -5.40 -1.03 23.27
C THR A 251 -6.46 -1.90 23.96
N LEU A 252 -7.37 -2.50 23.21
CA LEU A 252 -8.49 -3.26 23.74
C LEU A 252 -8.10 -4.70 24.12
N HIS A 253 -7.29 -5.36 23.30
CA HIS A 253 -7.02 -6.80 23.39
C HIS A 253 -5.53 -7.13 23.56
N GLY A 254 -4.63 -6.16 23.43
CA GLY A 254 -3.17 -6.35 23.52
C GLY A 254 -2.58 -6.49 24.93
N GLY A 255 -3.44 -6.51 25.97
CA GLY A 255 -3.03 -6.60 27.37
C GLY A 255 -2.26 -5.38 27.89
N LEU A 256 -1.60 -5.53 29.04
CA LEU A 256 -0.89 -4.43 29.72
C LEU A 256 0.19 -3.77 28.85
N PHE A 257 0.85 -4.55 27.99
CA PHE A 257 1.92 -4.06 27.12
C PHE A 257 1.43 -3.53 25.78
N ARG A 258 0.11 -3.58 25.52
CA ARG A 258 -0.49 -3.23 24.23
C ARG A 258 0.22 -3.93 23.08
N SER A 259 0.48 -5.22 23.22
CA SER A 259 1.13 -6.03 22.18
C SER A 259 0.21 -6.24 20.99
N CYS A 260 0.75 -6.64 19.84
CA CYS A 260 -0.09 -7.13 18.75
C CYS A 260 -0.88 -8.37 19.17
N VAL A 261 -2.15 -8.43 18.81
CA VAL A 261 -3.06 -9.53 19.15
C VAL A 261 -2.87 -10.67 18.15
N LYS A 262 -2.39 -11.82 18.64
CA LYS A 262 -2.06 -12.97 17.78
C LYS A 262 -3.27 -13.49 17.01
N ASP A 263 -4.40 -13.72 17.68
CA ASP A 263 -5.56 -14.35 17.05
C ASP A 263 -6.17 -13.50 15.92
N GLU A 264 -6.14 -12.17 16.05
CA GLU A 264 -6.59 -11.24 15.00
C GLU A 264 -5.63 -11.19 13.82
N ASN A 265 -4.33 -11.27 14.08
CA ASN A 265 -3.31 -11.38 13.03
C ASN A 265 -3.41 -12.73 12.30
N ASP A 266 -3.63 -13.82 13.01
CA ASP A 266 -3.84 -15.15 12.43
C ASP A 266 -5.11 -15.17 11.55
N ALA A 267 -6.19 -14.50 11.99
CA ALA A 267 -7.40 -14.33 11.20
C ALA A 267 -7.14 -13.56 9.89
N SER A 268 -6.33 -12.50 9.97
CA SER A 268 -5.92 -11.71 8.80
C SER A 268 -5.12 -12.55 7.81
N ILE A 269 -4.13 -13.32 8.29
CA ILE A 269 -3.35 -14.24 7.46
C ILE A 269 -4.26 -15.29 6.81
N LEU A 270 -5.17 -15.88 7.58
CA LEU A 270 -6.06 -16.93 7.08
C LEU A 270 -7.02 -16.40 6.01
N PHE A 271 -7.62 -15.23 6.23
CA PHE A 271 -8.44 -14.54 5.23
C PHE A 271 -7.63 -14.24 3.97
N ASN A 272 -6.45 -13.63 4.12
CA ASN A 272 -5.58 -13.23 3.03
C ASN A 272 -5.15 -14.42 2.14
N ASN A 273 -4.78 -15.54 2.75
CA ASN A 273 -4.41 -16.75 2.00
C ASN A 273 -5.58 -17.32 1.19
N LYS A 274 -6.77 -17.38 1.79
CA LYS A 274 -7.99 -17.84 1.10
C LYS A 274 -8.39 -16.87 -0.02
N LEU A 275 -8.32 -15.56 0.22
CA LEU A 275 -8.59 -14.52 -0.76
C LEU A 275 -7.64 -14.63 -1.95
N PHE A 276 -6.34 -14.78 -1.71
CA PHE A 276 -5.35 -14.96 -2.78
C PHE A 276 -5.68 -16.18 -3.66
N THR A 277 -6.03 -17.31 -3.05
CA THR A 277 -6.41 -18.52 -3.79
C THR A 277 -7.69 -18.32 -4.59
N GLU A 278 -8.71 -17.68 -4.00
CA GLU A 278 -9.99 -17.44 -4.65
C GLU A 278 -9.85 -16.48 -5.85
N LEU A 279 -9.10 -15.38 -5.71
CA LEU A 279 -8.83 -14.46 -6.82
C LEU A 279 -8.05 -15.16 -7.95
N GLY A 280 -7.12 -16.06 -7.59
CA GLY A 280 -6.45 -16.94 -8.55
C GLY A 280 -7.44 -17.85 -9.32
N SER A 281 -8.42 -18.42 -8.62
CA SER A 281 -9.49 -19.22 -9.24
C SER A 281 -10.39 -18.38 -10.16
N LEU A 282 -10.77 -17.19 -9.73
CA LEU A 282 -11.61 -16.27 -10.52
C LEU A 282 -10.91 -15.81 -11.80
N ASN A 283 -9.59 -15.55 -11.75
CA ASN A 283 -8.80 -15.23 -12.95
C ASN A 283 -8.86 -16.34 -14.03
N GLN A 284 -9.01 -17.61 -13.62
CA GLN A 284 -9.15 -18.72 -14.57
C GLN A 284 -10.57 -18.87 -15.12
N LYS A 285 -11.59 -18.50 -14.32
CA LYS A 285 -13.01 -18.68 -14.68
C LYS A 285 -13.58 -17.50 -15.46
N LEU A 286 -13.13 -16.28 -15.19
CA LEU A 286 -13.71 -15.05 -15.73
C LEU A 286 -12.82 -14.49 -16.83
N VAL A 287 -13.04 -14.99 -18.04
CA VAL A 287 -12.22 -14.70 -19.22
C VAL A 287 -12.20 -13.19 -19.52
N GLY A 288 -11.03 -12.68 -19.88
CA GLY A 288 -10.84 -11.26 -20.24
C GLY A 288 -10.83 -10.32 -19.04
N SER A 289 -10.85 -10.85 -17.81
CA SER A 289 -10.63 -10.10 -16.58
C SER A 289 -9.27 -10.38 -15.97
N ARG A 290 -8.85 -9.46 -15.10
CA ARG A 290 -7.63 -9.53 -14.31
C ARG A 290 -7.94 -9.06 -12.89
N PHE A 291 -7.87 -9.99 -11.96
CA PHE A 291 -7.91 -9.74 -10.53
C PHE A 291 -6.49 -9.75 -9.98
N VAL A 292 -6.11 -8.70 -9.26
CA VAL A 292 -4.79 -8.56 -8.64
C VAL A 292 -4.96 -8.53 -7.13
N TYR A 293 -4.34 -9.48 -6.45
CA TYR A 293 -4.21 -9.44 -5.00
C TYR A 293 -3.11 -8.43 -4.62
N LEU A 294 -3.44 -7.46 -3.78
CA LEU A 294 -2.52 -6.41 -3.33
C LEU A 294 -2.20 -6.62 -1.85
N ASP A 295 -0.98 -7.08 -1.58
CA ASP A 295 -0.55 -7.40 -0.22
C ASP A 295 -0.13 -6.14 0.55
N ILE A 296 -0.91 -5.80 1.57
CA ILE A 296 -0.55 -4.78 2.56
C ILE A 296 -0.13 -5.38 3.91
N TYR A 297 -0.30 -6.69 4.11
CA TYR A 297 -0.02 -7.33 5.40
C TYR A 297 1.47 -7.35 5.68
N ASN A 298 2.26 -7.97 4.79
CA ASN A 298 3.69 -8.17 5.01
C ASN A 298 4.46 -6.84 5.05
N PRO A 299 4.25 -5.88 4.12
CA PRO A 299 4.97 -4.61 4.19
C PRO A 299 4.71 -3.83 5.49
N LEU A 300 3.46 -3.83 5.97
CA LEU A 300 3.12 -3.17 7.24
C LEU A 300 3.70 -3.92 8.44
N LEU A 301 3.66 -5.25 8.44
CA LEU A 301 4.22 -6.06 9.52
C LEU A 301 5.75 -5.91 9.59
N ASP A 302 6.43 -5.83 8.45
CA ASP A 302 7.87 -5.59 8.38
C ASP A 302 8.24 -4.23 8.94
N LEU A 303 7.45 -3.18 8.64
CA LEU A 303 7.62 -1.85 9.23
C LEU A 303 7.43 -1.87 10.76
N ILE A 304 6.46 -2.65 11.26
CA ILE A 304 6.19 -2.80 12.69
C ILE A 304 7.33 -3.53 13.40
N ASN A 305 7.86 -4.60 12.80
CA ASN A 305 8.86 -5.47 13.43
C ASN A 305 10.30 -4.94 13.27
N ASN A 306 10.58 -4.24 12.17
CA ASN A 306 11.92 -3.78 11.82
C ASN A 306 11.98 -2.25 11.59
N PRO A 307 11.47 -1.42 12.53
CA PRO A 307 11.37 0.03 12.31
C PRO A 307 12.73 0.70 12.08
N SER A 308 13.83 0.11 12.59
CA SER A 308 15.20 0.61 12.42
C SER A 308 15.81 0.35 11.04
N GLN A 309 15.36 -0.67 10.30
CA GLN A 309 15.86 -0.96 8.96
C GLN A 309 15.20 -0.07 7.89
N SER A 310 14.09 0.57 8.23
CA SER A 310 13.28 1.37 7.32
C SER A 310 13.60 2.88 7.35
N GLY A 311 14.69 3.31 8.01
CA GLY A 311 14.89 4.73 8.34
C GLY A 311 16.31 5.30 8.46
N ASN A 312 17.37 4.89 7.73
CA ASN A 312 18.62 5.70 7.63
C ASN A 312 19.55 5.37 6.45
N ASN A 313 19.90 6.34 5.62
CA ASN A 313 20.71 6.14 4.41
C ASN A 313 22.24 6.20 4.60
N ASN A 314 22.77 6.72 5.72
CA ASN A 314 24.23 6.92 5.88
C ASN A 314 25.03 5.65 6.16
N TYR A 315 24.36 4.58 6.59
CA TYR A 315 24.96 3.25 6.80
C TYR A 315 24.41 2.21 5.83
N LEU A 316 23.55 2.64 4.92
CA LEU A 316 23.07 1.83 3.81
C LEU A 316 24.03 1.97 2.64
N ALA A 317 24.23 0.89 1.89
CA ALA A 317 25.01 0.91 0.65
C ALA A 317 24.24 1.64 -0.47
N THR A 318 24.10 2.97 -0.37
CA THR A 318 23.46 3.85 -1.36
C THR A 318 24.46 4.85 -1.95
N SER A 319 24.15 5.32 -3.17
CA SER A 319 24.88 6.34 -3.93
C SER A 319 24.68 7.78 -3.41
N GLY A 320 23.69 8.02 -2.54
CA GLY A 320 23.40 9.34 -1.97
C GLY A 320 23.99 9.54 -0.57
N ARG A 321 25.31 9.68 -0.45
CA ARG A 321 26.00 9.93 0.83
C ARG A 321 26.41 11.40 0.96
N ALA A 322 26.31 11.97 2.16
CA ALA A 322 26.80 13.32 2.47
C ALA A 322 27.99 13.26 3.45
N ASN A 323 28.98 12.42 3.14
CA ASN A 323 30.15 12.12 3.98
C ASN A 323 31.48 12.57 3.34
N PHE A 324 31.45 13.52 2.40
CA PHE A 324 32.62 14.05 1.68
C PHE A 324 32.53 15.58 1.52
N PRO A 325 33.65 16.31 1.31
CA PRO A 325 33.60 17.77 1.08
C PRO A 325 32.77 18.15 -0.16
N PRO A 326 31.97 19.23 -0.14
CA PRO A 326 31.98 20.34 0.81
C PRO A 326 31.06 20.18 2.03
N TYR A 327 30.43 19.01 2.22
CA TYR A 327 29.49 18.79 3.32
C TYR A 327 30.21 18.82 4.67
N GLY A 328 29.62 19.54 5.62
CA GLY A 328 30.11 19.72 6.98
C GLY A 328 31.35 20.59 7.19
N ARG A 329 31.74 21.38 6.19
CA ARG A 329 32.87 22.32 6.27
C ARG A 329 32.79 23.30 7.47
N ASP A 330 31.59 23.78 7.76
CA ASP A 330 31.28 24.81 8.75
C ASP A 330 30.71 24.21 10.06
N PHE A 331 30.72 22.88 10.21
CA PHE A 331 30.47 22.23 11.51
C PHE A 331 31.71 22.32 12.41
N PRO A 332 31.54 22.21 13.74
CA PRO A 332 32.66 22.08 14.65
C PRO A 332 33.61 20.94 14.23
N GLY A 333 34.85 21.29 13.87
CA GLY A 333 35.87 20.36 13.39
C GLY A 333 35.89 20.09 11.87
N GLY A 334 35.00 20.70 11.09
CA GLY A 334 35.00 20.62 9.63
C GLY A 334 34.72 19.23 9.06
N VAL A 335 34.03 18.37 9.82
CA VAL A 335 33.78 16.96 9.46
C VAL A 335 32.36 16.79 8.92
N ALA A 336 32.24 16.07 7.81
CA ALA A 336 30.95 15.68 7.25
C ALA A 336 30.20 14.73 8.21
N THR A 337 29.02 15.15 8.67
CA THR A 337 28.17 14.41 9.63
C THR A 337 27.08 13.59 8.94
N GLY A 338 27.13 13.44 7.62
CA GLY A 338 26.06 12.81 6.85
C GLY A 338 24.85 13.71 6.62
N ARG A 339 24.97 15.00 6.94
CA ARG A 339 24.00 16.06 6.60
C ARG A 339 24.34 16.67 5.25
N PHE A 340 23.32 16.90 4.42
CA PHE A 340 23.44 17.57 3.12
C PHE A 340 23.52 19.10 3.29
N SER A 341 24.48 19.57 4.09
CA SER A 341 24.75 20.99 4.34
C SER A 341 26.22 21.19 4.65
N ASN A 342 26.75 22.38 4.37
CA ASN A 342 28.07 22.81 4.84
C ASN A 342 28.04 23.32 6.28
N GLY A 343 26.90 23.69 6.86
CA GLY A 343 26.77 24.19 8.24
C GLY A 343 25.38 23.96 8.85
N LYS A 344 24.93 24.89 9.71
CA LYS A 344 23.60 24.84 10.36
C LYS A 344 22.47 24.63 9.34
N VAL A 345 21.54 23.74 9.65
CA VAL A 345 20.30 23.49 8.90
C VAL A 345 19.10 24.13 9.62
N PRO A 346 17.91 24.27 8.99
CA PRO A 346 16.76 24.93 9.62
C PRO A 346 16.40 24.43 11.02
N SER A 347 16.54 23.12 11.29
CA SER A 347 16.32 22.56 12.63
C SER A 347 17.34 23.04 13.66
N ASP A 348 18.58 23.34 13.26
CA ASP A 348 19.61 23.88 14.14
C ASP A 348 19.28 25.32 14.54
N PHE A 349 18.86 26.17 13.58
CA PHE A 349 18.44 27.54 13.86
C PHE A 349 17.23 27.59 14.81
N ILE A 350 16.25 26.70 14.61
CA ILE A 350 15.08 26.59 15.49
C ILE A 350 15.49 26.12 16.89
N ALA A 351 16.34 25.10 17.00
CA ALA A 351 16.78 24.60 18.30
C ALA A 351 17.67 25.60 19.06
N GLU A 352 18.46 26.38 18.34
CA GLU A 352 19.29 27.45 18.90
C GLU A 352 18.45 28.62 19.40
N GLU A 353 17.45 29.06 18.62
CA GLU A 353 16.50 30.11 19.02
C GLU A 353 15.65 29.70 20.23
N LEU A 354 15.36 28.40 20.36
CA LEU A 354 14.67 27.82 21.52
C LEU A 354 15.62 27.57 22.71
N GLY A 355 16.91 27.92 22.61
CA GLY A 355 17.91 27.74 23.67
C GLY A 355 18.23 26.29 24.00
N ILE A 356 17.95 25.35 23.09
CA ILE A 356 18.07 23.91 23.31
C ILE A 356 19.50 23.44 23.04
N LYS A 357 20.02 23.71 21.82
CA LYS A 357 21.40 23.41 21.40
C LYS A 357 21.73 24.07 20.07
N GLU A 358 23.02 24.30 19.83
CA GLU A 358 23.52 24.92 18.61
C GLU A 358 23.40 24.01 17.36
N PHE A 359 23.54 22.69 17.52
CA PHE A 359 23.41 21.71 16.44
C PHE A 359 22.59 20.50 16.88
N VAL A 360 21.55 20.15 16.12
CA VAL A 360 20.60 19.06 16.39
C VAL A 360 21.05 17.75 15.75
N PRO A 361 21.74 16.85 16.48
CA PRO A 361 22.42 15.72 15.87
C PRO A 361 21.43 14.83 15.09
N PRO A 362 21.85 14.26 13.95
CA PRO A 362 20.98 13.36 13.21
C PRO A 362 20.70 12.14 14.10
N TYR A 363 19.46 11.66 14.12
CA TYR A 363 19.01 10.57 15.01
C TYR A 363 19.90 9.32 14.94
N LEU A 364 20.61 9.14 13.84
CA LEU A 364 21.45 7.98 13.59
C LEU A 364 22.94 8.30 13.55
N ASP A 365 23.38 9.37 14.20
CA ASP A 365 24.79 9.56 14.49
C ASP A 365 25.26 8.40 15.41
N PRO A 366 26.31 7.64 15.05
CA PRO A 366 26.82 6.56 15.89
C PRO A 366 27.47 7.07 17.19
N LYS A 367 27.72 8.38 17.29
CA LYS A 367 28.21 9.04 18.50
C LYS A 367 27.08 9.58 19.38
N LEU A 368 25.82 9.40 18.97
CA LEU A 368 24.65 9.91 19.67
C LEU A 368 24.50 9.22 21.03
N ASN A 369 24.31 10.01 22.07
CA ASN A 369 24.11 9.51 23.43
C ASN A 369 22.73 9.89 23.96
N ILE A 370 22.40 9.42 25.16
CA ILE A 370 21.08 9.64 25.77
C ILE A 370 20.78 11.12 26.01
N SER A 371 21.76 11.97 26.33
CA SER A 371 21.50 13.40 26.54
C SER A 371 21.15 14.11 25.22
N ASP A 372 21.66 13.63 24.10
CA ASP A 372 21.31 14.14 22.77
C ASP A 372 19.85 13.84 22.40
N LEU A 373 19.35 12.64 22.74
CA LEU A 373 17.95 12.27 22.54
C LEU A 373 17.00 13.13 23.37
N LEU A 374 17.35 13.39 24.63
CA LEU A 374 16.54 14.19 25.55
C LEU A 374 16.42 15.66 25.12
N THR A 375 17.43 16.17 24.42
CA THR A 375 17.48 17.54 23.94
C THR A 375 17.13 17.65 22.45
N GLY A 376 16.64 16.57 21.84
CA GLY A 376 16.13 16.56 20.46
C GLY A 376 17.17 16.18 19.40
N VAL A 377 16.70 15.44 18.40
CA VAL A 377 17.47 14.87 17.29
C VAL A 377 16.74 15.07 15.97
N SER A 378 17.50 15.13 14.87
CA SER A 378 16.94 15.34 13.54
C SER A 378 16.70 14.01 12.84
N PHE A 379 15.44 13.76 12.46
CA PHE A 379 15.01 12.62 11.65
C PHE A 379 15.02 12.92 10.15
N ALA A 380 15.48 14.10 9.74
CA ALA A 380 15.46 14.51 8.34
C ALA A 380 16.57 13.78 7.53
N PHE A 381 16.19 13.28 6.35
CA PHE A 381 17.12 12.63 5.41
C PHE A 381 17.33 13.50 4.17
N GLY A 382 18.53 13.46 3.59
CA GLY A 382 18.71 13.99 2.24
C GLY A 382 17.91 13.18 1.24
N ALA A 383 17.22 13.89 0.34
CA ALA A 383 16.22 13.36 -0.58
C ALA A 383 14.91 12.85 0.08
N ALA A 384 14.65 13.15 1.36
CA ALA A 384 13.30 13.06 1.89
C ALA A 384 12.44 14.17 1.30
N GLY A 385 11.57 13.81 0.34
CA GLY A 385 10.49 14.66 -0.14
C GLY A 385 9.15 14.17 0.40
N TYR A 386 8.15 15.06 0.43
CA TYR A 386 6.75 14.66 0.64
C TYR A 386 6.23 13.78 -0.52
N ASP A 387 6.93 13.82 -1.66
CA ASP A 387 6.80 12.88 -2.77
C ASP A 387 7.60 11.59 -2.49
N PRO A 388 6.94 10.41 -2.44
CA PRO A 388 7.59 9.12 -2.28
C PRO A 388 8.65 8.81 -3.34
N THR A 389 8.57 9.43 -4.52
CA THR A 389 9.49 9.25 -5.64
C THR A 389 10.84 9.90 -5.39
N SER A 390 10.86 11.01 -4.66
CA SER A 390 12.09 11.71 -4.24
C SER A 390 12.92 10.87 -3.27
N ALA A 391 12.26 10.22 -2.30
CA ALA A 391 12.90 9.25 -1.42
C ALA A 391 13.37 8.00 -2.20
N LYS A 392 12.57 7.54 -3.18
CA LYS A 392 12.96 6.44 -4.07
C LYS A 392 14.17 6.81 -4.93
N LEU A 393 14.32 8.00 -5.50
CA LEU A 393 15.48 8.29 -6.37
C LEU A 393 16.86 8.18 -5.68
N ALA A 394 16.93 8.32 -4.34
CA ALA A 394 18.19 8.16 -3.58
C ALA A 394 18.24 6.90 -2.69
N VAL A 395 17.08 6.33 -2.31
CA VAL A 395 16.95 5.08 -1.50
C VAL A 395 16.71 3.86 -2.39
N SER A 396 16.19 4.06 -3.60
CA SER A 396 15.84 2.99 -4.54
C SER A 396 17.03 2.59 -5.37
N ILE A 397 17.86 1.74 -4.78
CA ILE A 397 18.41 0.63 -5.55
C ILE A 397 17.86 -0.72 -5.07
N HIS A 398 17.20 -0.84 -3.90
CA HIS A 398 16.80 -2.17 -3.37
C HIS A 398 15.35 -2.36 -2.88
N LEU A 399 14.44 -1.38 -2.97
CA LEU A 399 13.03 -1.55 -2.56
C LEU A 399 12.01 -1.68 -3.71
N LEU A 400 12.40 -1.36 -4.95
CA LEU A 400 11.58 -1.61 -6.14
C LEU A 400 11.41 -3.10 -6.56
N PRO A 401 12.25 -4.08 -6.16
CA PRO A 401 12.02 -5.48 -6.54
C PRO A 401 10.86 -6.18 -5.81
N LEU A 402 10.26 -5.57 -4.77
CA LEU A 402 9.26 -6.21 -3.91
C LEU A 402 7.80 -5.93 -4.31
N LEU A 403 7.55 -5.02 -5.26
CA LEU A 403 6.25 -4.83 -5.90
C LEU A 403 6.28 -5.37 -7.34
N ARG A 404 6.44 -6.69 -7.48
CA ARG A 404 6.21 -7.39 -8.77
C ARG A 404 4.71 -7.48 -9.02
N ILE A 405 4.12 -6.40 -9.50
CA ILE A 405 2.80 -6.45 -10.12
C ILE A 405 3.07 -6.89 -11.61
N HIS A 406 2.12 -7.36 -12.42
CA HIS A 406 2.22 -7.27 -13.91
C HIS A 406 0.93 -6.59 -14.40
N LEU A 407 0.96 -5.63 -15.32
CA LEU A 407 -0.23 -4.89 -15.80
C LEU A 407 -0.14 -4.62 -17.32
N SER A 408 0.32 -5.61 -18.08
CA SER A 408 0.07 -5.69 -19.54
C SER A 408 -1.06 -6.65 -19.87
#